data_AF-A0A258WGL4-F1
#
_entry.id   AF-A0A258WGL4-F1
#
_cell.length_a   1.000
_cell.length_b   1.000
_cell.length_c   1.000
_cell.angle_alpha   90.00
_cell.angle_beta   90.00
_cell.angle_gamma   90.00
#
_symmetry.space_group_name_H-M   'P 1'
#
loop_
_entity.id
_entity.type
_entity.pdbx_description
1 polymer ?
#
loop_
_entity_poly.entity_id
_entity_poly.type
_entity_poly.pdbx_seq_one_letter_code
_entity_poly.pdbx_strand_id
1 'polypeptide(L)'
;MRQAGEPSVEEILESIKSVIARDSKVEAQARLRSESRFDSKPTPRREVLELTETAEHDDTEDEAESGGLIADAAAASMRESLAALSMLAQPGAAPQIVRSGETSLEGLVRELLARKSGQSIGIVAFSEAQQSEIEDALERLAAQDEAFAAALTREVEREDDGQFNGLFVKNLENVQGDERDVILFSIAFWKDASGKSPPMTFGALNRDGGERRLNVAVTRARQELIVFSGFTADQIDASRSKYVAVHHLKTFLDYA
;
A
#
# COMPACT_ATOMS: atom_id res chain seq x y z
N MET A 1 31.79 25.80 25.72
CA MET A 1 32.17 24.54 25.04
C MET A 1 31.04 24.20 24.08
N ARG A 2 31.26 24.29 22.77
CA ARG A 2 30.23 24.01 21.75
C ARG A 2 30.22 22.51 21.49
N GLN A 3 29.08 21.85 21.70
CA GLN A 3 28.89 20.46 21.29
C GLN A 3 28.78 20.42 19.77
N ALA A 4 29.70 19.68 19.16
CA ALA A 4 29.65 19.27 17.77
C ALA A 4 29.07 17.84 17.75
N GLY A 5 28.02 17.59 16.97
CA GLY A 5 27.59 16.22 16.72
C GLY A 5 26.13 16.01 16.30
N GLU A 6 25.23 16.97 16.45
CA GLU A 6 23.84 16.78 15.99
C GLU A 6 23.71 17.21 14.53
N PRO A 7 23.33 16.30 13.62
CA PRO A 7 23.09 16.65 12.24
C PRO A 7 21.90 17.62 12.17
N SER A 8 22.05 18.68 11.40
CA SER A 8 20.98 19.66 11.21
C SER A 8 19.77 19.01 10.50
N VAL A 9 18.59 19.62 10.66
CA VAL A 9 17.36 19.16 9.99
C VAL A 9 17.55 19.07 8.47
N GLU A 10 18.27 20.01 7.88
CA GLU A 10 18.67 19.97 6.46
C GLU A 10 19.53 18.74 6.11
N GLU A 11 20.47 18.35 6.96
CA GLU A 11 21.34 17.18 6.71
C GLU A 11 20.55 15.86 6.80
N ILE A 12 19.57 15.79 7.70
CA ILE A 12 18.66 14.64 7.82
C ILE A 12 17.78 14.54 6.56
N LEU A 13 17.22 15.66 6.09
CA LEU A 13 16.40 15.69 4.88
C LEU A 13 17.21 15.37 3.60
N GLU A 14 18.45 15.83 3.51
CA GLU A 14 19.35 15.45 2.41
C GLU A 14 19.73 13.97 2.44
N SER A 15 19.92 13.41 3.63
CA SER A 15 20.15 11.97 3.81
C SER A 15 18.96 11.15 3.31
N ILE A 16 17.74 11.52 3.70
CA ILE A 16 16.49 10.88 3.25
C ILE A 16 16.35 10.98 1.72
N LYS A 17 16.62 12.15 1.14
CA LYS A 17 16.57 12.36 -0.32
C LYS A 17 17.60 11.51 -1.07
N SER A 18 18.79 11.33 -0.48
CA SER A 18 19.87 10.50 -1.02
C SER A 18 19.54 9.01 -1.00
N VAL A 19 18.88 8.53 0.06
CA VAL A 19 18.42 7.13 0.17
C VAL A 19 17.35 6.83 -0.88
N ILE A 20 16.32 7.68 -1.01
CA ILE A 20 15.25 7.52 -2.02
C ILE A 20 15.80 7.53 -3.45
N ALA A 21 16.78 8.39 -3.73
CA ALA A 21 17.43 8.45 -5.05
C ALA A 21 18.32 7.23 -5.34
N ARG A 22 18.98 6.66 -4.31
CA ARG A 22 19.76 5.42 -4.45
C ARG A 22 18.86 4.23 -4.74
N ASP A 23 17.74 4.09 -4.04
CA ASP A 23 16.81 2.97 -4.24
C ASP A 23 16.13 3.04 -5.61
N SER A 24 15.75 4.24 -6.06
CA SER A 24 15.25 4.46 -7.42
C SER A 24 16.26 4.02 -8.49
N LYS A 25 17.57 4.22 -8.22
CA LYS A 25 18.66 3.84 -9.14
C LYS A 25 18.97 2.35 -9.08
N VAL A 26 18.88 1.72 -7.90
CA VAL A 26 19.02 0.27 -7.70
C VAL A 26 17.88 -0.48 -8.38
N GLU A 27 16.64 -0.01 -8.23
CA GLU A 27 15.48 -0.55 -8.94
C GLU A 27 15.60 -0.37 -10.46
N ALA A 28 16.06 0.79 -10.94
CA ALA A 28 16.31 1.01 -12.37
C ALA A 28 17.41 0.09 -12.93
N GLN A 29 18.48 -0.16 -12.17
CA GLN A 29 19.56 -1.08 -12.55
C GLN A 29 19.13 -2.55 -12.52
N ALA A 30 18.23 -2.94 -11.61
CA ALA A 30 17.64 -4.27 -11.57
C ALA A 30 16.76 -4.53 -12.81
N ARG A 31 16.00 -3.54 -13.26
CA ARG A 31 15.19 -3.62 -14.50
C ARG A 31 16.04 -3.80 -15.76
N LEU A 32 17.13 -3.03 -15.89
CA LEU A 32 18.07 -3.16 -17.01
C LEU A 32 18.73 -4.55 -17.06
N ARG A 33 18.99 -5.17 -15.90
CA ARG A 33 19.53 -6.54 -15.80
C ARG A 33 18.49 -7.63 -16.12
N SER A 34 17.20 -7.40 -15.86
CA SER A 34 16.14 -8.34 -16.24
C SER A 34 15.83 -8.28 -17.73
N GLU A 35 15.91 -7.09 -18.35
CA GLU A 35 15.68 -6.90 -19.78
C GLU A 35 16.82 -7.47 -20.64
N SER A 36 18.05 -7.52 -20.14
CA SER A 36 19.19 -8.10 -20.87
C SER A 36 19.28 -9.63 -20.84
N ARG A 37 18.42 -10.33 -20.08
CA ARG A 37 18.43 -11.80 -19.97
C ARG A 37 17.47 -12.52 -20.92
N PHE A 38 16.66 -11.78 -21.68
CA PHE A 38 15.62 -12.33 -22.57
C PHE A 38 16.01 -12.42 -24.05
N ASP A 39 17.29 -12.28 -24.40
CA ASP A 39 17.76 -12.51 -25.77
C ASP A 39 18.63 -13.78 -25.85
N SER A 40 17.98 -14.95 -25.77
CA SER A 40 18.55 -16.18 -26.31
C SER A 40 17.46 -17.06 -26.93
N LYS A 41 17.54 -17.24 -28.25
CA LYS A 41 16.64 -18.05 -29.09
C LYS A 41 16.49 -19.49 -28.57
N PRO A 42 15.31 -20.13 -28.71
CA PRO A 42 15.17 -21.55 -28.46
C PRO A 42 15.59 -22.38 -29.70
N THR A 43 16.37 -23.43 -29.46
CA THR A 43 16.77 -24.46 -30.45
C THR A 43 15.75 -25.61 -30.43
N PRO A 44 15.36 -26.22 -31.56
CA PRO A 44 14.37 -27.29 -31.56
C PRO A 44 15.01 -28.65 -31.29
N ARG A 45 14.26 -29.57 -30.65
CA ARG A 45 14.57 -31.01 -30.69
C ARG A 45 13.38 -31.82 -31.15
N ARG A 46 13.70 -32.73 -32.07
CA ARG A 46 12.85 -33.67 -32.81
C ARG A 46 12.65 -34.99 -32.05
N GLU A 47 11.49 -35.58 -32.31
CA GLU A 47 11.17 -37.00 -32.55
C GLU A 47 11.45 -38.05 -31.45
N VAL A 48 10.36 -38.64 -30.94
CA VAL A 48 10.21 -40.10 -30.83
C VAL A 48 8.79 -40.47 -31.27
N LEU A 49 8.70 -41.44 -32.18
CA LEU A 49 7.51 -41.98 -32.84
C LEU A 49 7.34 -43.44 -32.41
N GLU A 50 6.09 -43.89 -32.23
CA GLU A 50 5.51 -45.22 -32.57
C GLU A 50 4.42 -45.65 -31.57
N LEU A 51 3.14 -45.63 -32.00
CA LEU A 51 2.28 -46.76 -32.46
C LEU A 51 1.44 -47.31 -31.27
N THR A 52 0.09 -47.43 -31.27
CA THR A 52 -0.84 -48.07 -32.23
C THR A 52 -2.32 -47.73 -31.93
N GLU A 53 -3.16 -47.71 -33.00
CA GLU A 53 -4.55 -48.22 -33.15
C GLU A 53 -5.67 -47.84 -32.15
N THR A 54 -6.61 -46.97 -32.58
CA THR A 54 -7.98 -47.22 -33.12
C THR A 54 -9.07 -47.54 -32.08
N ALA A 55 -9.97 -46.58 -31.87
CA ALA A 55 -11.42 -46.82 -31.74
C ALA A 55 -12.18 -45.50 -31.94
N GLU A 56 -13.18 -45.58 -32.82
CA GLU A 56 -14.11 -44.55 -33.26
C GLU A 56 -14.93 -43.99 -32.09
N HIS A 57 -15.24 -42.68 -32.12
CA HIS A 57 -16.56 -42.14 -31.77
C HIS A 57 -16.72 -40.77 -32.44
N ASP A 58 -17.71 -40.72 -33.33
CA ASP A 58 -18.27 -39.56 -34.00
C ASP A 58 -19.27 -38.90 -33.05
N ASP A 59 -19.06 -37.63 -32.72
CA ASP A 59 -20.14 -36.72 -32.36
C ASP A 59 -19.65 -35.29 -32.65
N THR A 60 -20.33 -34.68 -33.61
CA THR A 60 -20.17 -33.30 -34.07
C THR A 60 -20.41 -32.32 -32.91
N GLU A 61 -19.39 -31.55 -32.53
CA GLU A 61 -19.55 -30.37 -31.68
C GLU A 61 -19.29 -29.08 -32.47
N ASP A 62 -20.28 -28.20 -32.32
CA ASP A 62 -20.49 -26.92 -32.99
C ASP A 62 -19.33 -25.92 -32.88
N GLU A 63 -19.18 -25.14 -33.95
CA GLU A 63 -18.44 -23.88 -33.96
C GLU A 63 -18.96 -22.90 -32.91
N ALA A 64 -18.10 -22.44 -31.99
CA ALA A 64 -18.28 -21.18 -31.26
C ALA A 64 -16.98 -20.67 -30.60
N GLU A 65 -15.96 -20.31 -31.38
CA GLU A 65 -14.94 -19.36 -30.90
C GLU A 65 -15.48 -17.92 -30.97
N SER A 66 -16.16 -17.43 -29.93
CA SER A 66 -16.29 -15.98 -29.70
C SER A 66 -16.65 -15.56 -28.25
N GLY A 67 -16.26 -16.33 -27.23
CA GLY A 67 -16.59 -16.03 -25.82
C GLY A 67 -15.67 -15.03 -25.08
N GLY A 68 -14.64 -14.48 -25.71
CA GLY A 68 -13.52 -13.84 -24.99
C GLY A 68 -13.70 -12.37 -24.56
N LEU A 69 -14.49 -11.55 -25.28
CA LEU A 69 -14.49 -10.09 -25.06
C LEU A 69 -15.59 -9.59 -24.10
N ILE A 70 -16.73 -10.27 -24.06
CA ILE A 70 -17.85 -9.88 -23.19
C ILE A 70 -17.61 -10.35 -21.74
N ALA A 71 -16.99 -11.52 -21.56
CA ALA A 71 -16.66 -12.06 -20.24
C ALA A 71 -15.60 -11.19 -19.53
N ASP A 72 -14.58 -10.71 -20.24
CA ASP A 72 -13.54 -9.85 -19.66
C ASP A 72 -14.05 -8.45 -19.34
N ALA A 73 -14.90 -7.87 -20.19
CA ALA A 73 -15.54 -6.58 -19.94
C ALA A 73 -16.55 -6.66 -18.77
N ALA A 74 -17.33 -7.74 -18.69
CA ALA A 74 -18.25 -7.98 -17.58
C ALA A 74 -17.49 -8.26 -16.27
N ALA A 75 -16.37 -8.99 -16.31
CA ALA A 75 -15.51 -9.22 -15.16
C ALA A 75 -14.79 -7.94 -14.72
N ALA A 76 -14.36 -7.09 -15.65
CA ALA A 76 -13.79 -5.78 -15.34
C ALA A 76 -14.83 -4.85 -14.69
N SER A 77 -16.03 -4.77 -15.27
CA SER A 77 -17.14 -3.98 -14.73
C SER A 77 -17.63 -4.50 -13.38
N MET A 78 -17.65 -5.83 -13.18
CA MET A 78 -17.99 -6.44 -11.90
C MET A 78 -16.89 -6.22 -10.86
N ARG A 79 -15.60 -6.21 -11.22
CA ARG A 79 -14.49 -5.82 -10.32
C ARG A 79 -14.53 -4.35 -9.95
N GLU A 80 -14.87 -3.48 -10.90
CA GLU A 80 -15.05 -2.04 -10.70
C GLU A 80 -16.26 -1.78 -9.78
N SER A 81 -17.35 -2.52 -9.98
CA SER A 81 -18.52 -2.55 -9.10
C SER A 81 -18.19 -3.09 -7.71
N LEU A 82 -17.34 -4.12 -7.60
CA LEU A 82 -16.92 -4.69 -6.31
C LEU A 82 -15.97 -3.76 -5.57
N ALA A 83 -15.08 -3.04 -6.27
CA ALA A 83 -14.23 -2.01 -5.70
C ALA A 83 -15.07 -0.83 -5.20
N ALA A 84 -16.09 -0.40 -5.97
CA ALA A 84 -17.06 0.60 -5.53
C ALA A 84 -17.89 0.11 -4.32
N LEU A 85 -18.26 -1.17 -4.28
CA LEU A 85 -18.94 -1.78 -3.13
C LEU A 85 -18.02 -1.94 -1.91
N SER A 86 -16.73 -2.23 -2.09
CA SER A 86 -15.73 -2.19 -1.01
C SER A 86 -15.49 -0.77 -0.51
N MET A 87 -15.63 0.25 -1.37
CA MET A 87 -15.68 1.65 -0.96
C MET A 87 -17.00 2.03 -0.26
N LEU A 88 -18.06 1.20 -0.34
CA LEU A 88 -19.33 1.38 0.39
C LEU A 88 -19.40 0.54 1.68
N ALA A 89 -18.62 -0.53 1.78
CA ALA A 89 -18.35 -1.28 3.01
C ALA A 89 -17.38 -0.51 3.92
N GLN A 90 -17.71 0.76 4.15
CA GLN A 90 -16.89 1.73 4.86
C GLN A 90 -16.80 1.41 6.35
N PRO A 91 -15.77 1.93 7.05
CA PRO A 91 -15.92 2.28 8.45
C PRO A 91 -17.20 3.12 8.67
N GLY A 92 -17.74 3.16 9.88
CA GLY A 92 -18.97 3.90 10.20
C GLY A 92 -18.98 5.40 9.84
N ALA A 93 -17.84 5.97 9.44
CA ALA A 93 -17.66 7.34 8.97
C ALA A 93 -16.83 7.42 7.68
N ALA A 94 -17.01 8.50 6.91
CA ALA A 94 -16.22 8.79 5.72
C ALA A 94 -14.72 8.96 6.07
N PRO A 95 -13.79 8.54 5.19
CA PRO A 95 -12.37 8.67 5.46
C PRO A 95 -11.96 10.14 5.65
N GLN A 96 -11.11 10.42 6.64
CA GLN A 96 -10.56 11.75 6.85
C GLN A 96 -9.17 11.83 6.23
N ILE A 97 -8.91 12.84 5.38
CA ILE A 97 -7.56 13.09 4.88
C ILE A 97 -6.81 14.08 5.76
N VAL A 98 -5.62 13.68 6.21
CA VAL A 98 -4.64 14.55 6.88
C VAL A 98 -3.55 14.93 5.88
N ARG A 99 -3.35 16.23 5.69
CA ARG A 99 -2.35 16.77 4.75
C ARG A 99 -1.05 17.12 5.46
N SER A 100 0.02 17.17 4.66
CA SER A 100 1.35 17.59 5.14
C SER A 100 1.28 18.97 5.80
N GLY A 101 1.68 19.05 7.07
CA GLY A 101 1.73 20.27 7.86
C GLY A 101 0.56 20.46 8.84
N GLU A 102 -0.50 19.65 8.77
CA GLU A 102 -1.62 19.71 9.71
C GLU A 102 -1.27 19.06 11.06
N THR A 103 -0.82 17.82 11.01
CA THR A 103 -0.26 17.08 12.16
C THR A 103 0.70 16.00 11.68
N SER A 104 1.60 15.55 12.55
CA SER A 104 2.37 14.33 12.31
C SER A 104 1.58 13.09 12.73
N LEU A 105 1.97 11.93 12.19
CA LEU A 105 1.30 10.67 12.45
C LEU A 105 1.49 10.25 13.91
N GLU A 106 2.72 10.29 14.40
CA GLU A 106 3.05 10.01 15.80
C GLU A 106 2.40 11.03 16.76
N GLY A 107 2.25 12.28 16.33
CA GLY A 107 1.50 13.31 17.07
C GLY A 107 0.02 12.97 17.23
N LEU A 108 -0.63 12.49 16.15
CA LEU A 108 -2.02 12.04 16.19
C LEU A 108 -2.18 10.77 17.04
N VAL A 109 -1.27 9.81 16.92
CA VAL A 109 -1.28 8.60 17.78
C VAL A 109 -1.20 9.00 19.24
N ARG A 110 -0.29 9.92 19.61
CA ARG A 110 -0.22 10.45 20.98
C ARG A 110 -1.54 11.05 21.45
N GLU A 111 -2.19 11.84 20.60
CA GLU A 111 -3.49 12.43 20.93
C GLU A 111 -4.58 11.36 21.13
N LEU A 112 -4.68 10.38 20.23
CA LEU A 112 -5.64 9.29 20.34
C LEU A 112 -5.45 8.48 21.63
N LEU A 113 -4.21 8.14 21.97
CA LEU A 113 -3.88 7.44 23.21
C LEU A 113 -4.19 8.28 24.46
N ALA A 114 -3.98 9.60 24.40
CA ALA A 114 -4.28 10.51 25.50
C ALA A 114 -5.79 10.63 25.77
N ARG A 115 -6.63 10.55 24.73
CA ARG A 115 -8.09 10.59 24.84
C ARG A 115 -8.68 9.36 25.55
N LYS A 116 -7.98 8.23 25.57
CA LYS A 116 -8.42 6.96 26.20
C LYS A 116 -9.83 6.54 25.76
N SER A 117 -10.12 6.62 24.46
CA SER A 117 -11.44 6.26 23.91
C SER A 117 -11.75 4.76 24.00
N GLY A 118 -10.73 3.93 24.24
CA GLY A 118 -10.86 2.46 24.20
C GLY A 118 -10.95 1.89 22.78
N GLN A 119 -10.88 2.74 21.75
CA GLN A 119 -10.84 2.29 20.36
C GLN A 119 -9.47 1.70 20.06
N SER A 120 -9.42 0.52 19.44
CA SER A 120 -8.15 -0.06 19.02
C SER A 120 -7.61 0.63 17.77
N ILE A 121 -6.28 0.76 17.70
CA ILE A 121 -5.60 1.55 16.66
C ILE A 121 -4.73 0.63 15.81
N GLY A 122 -4.74 0.83 14.49
CA GLY A 122 -3.79 0.18 13.58
C GLY A 122 -3.19 1.19 12.63
N ILE A 123 -1.92 1.01 12.30
CA ILE A 123 -1.21 1.90 11.39
C ILE A 123 -0.79 1.08 10.17
N VAL A 124 -1.24 1.53 9.00
CA VAL A 124 -0.92 0.90 7.73
C VAL A 124 0.02 1.80 6.95
N ALA A 125 1.19 1.29 6.63
CA ALA A 125 2.17 1.97 5.79
C ALA A 125 2.06 1.50 4.34
N PHE A 126 2.42 2.37 3.41
CA PHE A 126 2.37 2.04 1.99
C PHE A 126 3.49 1.10 1.54
N SER A 127 4.62 1.14 2.25
CA SER A 127 5.82 0.31 2.01
C SER A 127 6.48 -0.09 3.32
N GLU A 128 7.40 -1.05 3.26
CA GLU A 128 8.23 -1.46 4.40
C GLU A 128 9.11 -0.32 4.92
N ALA A 129 9.76 0.44 4.03
CA ALA A 129 10.57 1.59 4.44
C ALA A 129 9.73 2.63 5.22
N GLN A 130 8.49 2.88 4.79
CA GLN A 130 7.59 3.79 5.50
C GLN A 130 7.11 3.22 6.83
N GLN A 131 6.93 1.89 6.92
CA GLN A 131 6.65 1.23 8.19
C GLN A 131 7.78 1.50 9.18
N SER A 132 9.04 1.26 8.80
CA SER A 132 10.19 1.51 9.66
C SER A 132 10.28 2.98 10.09
N GLU A 133 10.08 3.93 9.18
CA GLU A 133 10.08 5.35 9.53
C GLU A 133 8.99 5.74 10.54
N ILE A 134 7.82 5.11 10.46
CA ILE A 134 6.72 5.31 11.42
C ILE A 134 7.09 4.71 12.78
N GLU A 135 7.62 3.49 12.80
CA GLU A 135 8.08 2.82 14.02
C GLU A 135 9.15 3.66 14.73
N ASP A 136 10.17 4.11 13.99
CA ASP A 136 11.22 4.98 14.51
C ASP A 136 10.66 6.33 15.01
N ALA A 137 9.65 6.91 14.35
CA ALA A 137 9.03 8.15 14.79
C ALA A 137 8.27 7.99 16.11
N LEU A 138 7.55 6.88 16.27
CA LEU A 138 6.88 6.53 17.52
C LEU A 138 7.90 6.30 18.64
N GLU A 139 8.99 5.59 18.37
CA GLU A 139 10.06 5.35 19.34
C GLU A 139 10.75 6.65 19.77
N ARG A 140 11.10 7.52 18.82
CA ARG A 140 11.67 8.85 19.12
C ARG A 140 10.76 9.69 19.99
N LEU A 141 9.45 9.65 19.75
CA LEU A 141 8.47 10.37 20.57
C LEU A 141 8.35 9.76 21.97
N ALA A 142 8.32 8.43 22.08
CA ALA A 142 8.30 7.71 23.35
C ALA A 142 9.56 7.99 24.20
N ALA A 143 10.73 8.14 23.58
CA ALA A 143 11.95 8.51 24.29
C ALA A 143 11.91 9.92 24.91
N GLN A 144 11.04 10.81 24.41
CA GLN A 144 10.92 12.20 24.84
C GLN A 144 9.70 12.45 25.75
N ASP A 145 8.72 11.56 25.74
CA ASP A 145 7.44 11.70 26.43
C ASP A 145 7.10 10.39 27.17
N GLU A 146 7.41 10.34 28.46
CA GLU A 146 7.20 9.15 29.31
C GLU A 146 5.71 8.75 29.42
N ALA A 147 4.81 9.73 29.41
CA ALA A 147 3.37 9.47 29.46
C ALA A 147 2.88 8.81 28.16
N PHE A 148 3.38 9.28 27.02
CA PHE A 148 3.15 8.64 25.73
C PHE A 148 3.77 7.24 25.67
N ALA A 149 5.01 7.07 26.10
CA ALA A 149 5.68 5.76 26.13
C ALA A 149 4.87 4.73 26.90
N ALA A 150 4.43 5.06 28.12
CA ALA A 150 3.61 4.17 28.94
C ALA A 150 2.24 3.88 28.32
N ALA A 151 1.65 4.84 27.60
CA ALA A 151 0.39 4.61 26.88
C ALA A 151 0.59 3.73 25.64
N LEU A 152 1.66 3.94 24.88
CA LEU A 152 1.99 3.17 23.70
C LEU A 152 2.29 1.71 24.05
N THR A 153 3.08 1.44 25.09
CA THR A 153 3.34 0.07 25.58
C THR A 153 2.03 -0.66 25.90
N ARG A 154 1.13 -0.02 26.68
CA ARG A 154 -0.17 -0.61 27.00
C ARG A 154 -1.02 -0.89 25.77
N GLU A 155 -1.03 0.01 24.80
CA GLU A 155 -1.84 -0.20 23.60
C GLU A 155 -1.22 -1.26 22.68
N VAL A 156 0.11 -1.33 22.52
CA VAL A 156 0.78 -2.38 21.73
C VAL A 156 0.54 -3.77 22.33
N GLU A 157 0.52 -3.88 23.65
CA GLU A 157 0.29 -5.13 24.38
C GLU A 157 -1.18 -5.43 24.67
N ARG A 158 -2.11 -4.62 24.14
CA ARG A 158 -3.54 -4.74 24.47
C ARG A 158 -4.12 -6.08 24.03
N GLU A 159 -4.85 -6.70 24.96
CA GLU A 159 -5.69 -7.87 24.71
C GLU A 159 -7.12 -7.54 25.16
N ASP A 160 -8.09 -7.85 24.30
CA ASP A 160 -9.52 -7.76 24.60
C ASP A 160 -10.12 -9.17 24.49
N ASP A 161 -10.85 -9.61 25.52
CA ASP A 161 -11.47 -10.95 25.58
C ASP A 161 -10.53 -12.13 25.26
N GLY A 162 -9.25 -12.00 25.65
CA GLY A 162 -8.21 -13.00 25.41
C GLY A 162 -7.71 -13.06 23.96
N GLN A 163 -8.05 -12.06 23.14
CA GLN A 163 -7.56 -11.90 21.78
C GLN A 163 -6.66 -10.67 21.69
N PHE A 164 -5.58 -10.78 20.91
CA PHE A 164 -4.68 -9.67 20.65
C PHE A 164 -5.40 -8.56 19.87
N ASN A 165 -5.55 -7.39 20.50
CA ASN A 165 -6.14 -6.19 19.88
C ASN A 165 -5.19 -4.99 19.97
N GLY A 166 -3.88 -5.28 20.09
CA GLY A 166 -2.86 -4.26 20.29
C GLY A 166 -2.58 -3.37 19.09
N LEU A 167 -2.02 -2.19 19.32
CA LEU A 167 -1.56 -1.32 18.24
C LEU A 167 -0.54 -2.06 17.37
N PHE A 168 -0.76 -2.02 16.07
CA PHE A 168 0.20 -2.54 15.09
C PHE A 168 0.66 -1.43 14.14
N VAL A 169 1.87 -1.60 13.62
CA VAL A 169 2.36 -0.91 12.42
C VAL A 169 2.71 -1.98 11.41
N LYS A 170 2.04 -1.96 10.25
CA LYS A 170 2.24 -2.97 9.19
C LYS A 170 2.17 -2.30 7.83
N ASN A 171 2.94 -2.78 6.86
CA ASN A 171 2.81 -2.32 5.48
C ASN A 171 1.68 -3.03 4.70
N LEU A 172 1.31 -2.48 3.54
CA LEU A 172 0.28 -3.01 2.64
C LEU A 172 0.43 -4.49 2.24
N GLU A 173 1.65 -5.02 2.22
CA GLU A 173 1.89 -6.42 1.87
C GLU A 173 1.57 -7.36 3.04
N ASN A 174 1.60 -6.83 4.28
CA ASN A 174 1.55 -7.61 5.52
C ASN A 174 0.27 -7.41 6.36
N VAL A 175 -0.60 -6.45 6.03
CA VAL A 175 -1.81 -6.10 6.82
C VAL A 175 -3.01 -7.04 6.63
N GLN A 176 -2.77 -8.35 6.60
CA GLN A 176 -3.83 -9.33 6.32
C GLN A 176 -4.60 -9.71 7.58
N GLY A 177 -5.93 -9.56 7.56
CA GLY A 177 -6.81 -9.99 8.65
C GLY A 177 -6.74 -9.16 9.93
N ASP A 178 -5.79 -8.22 10.04
CA ASP A 178 -5.70 -7.31 11.17
C ASP A 178 -6.65 -6.11 11.00
N GLU A 179 -7.62 -5.98 11.89
CA GLU A 179 -8.61 -4.89 11.86
C GLU A 179 -8.61 -4.12 13.19
N ARG A 180 -8.84 -2.82 13.11
CA ARG A 180 -8.85 -1.93 14.27
C ARG A 180 -10.00 -0.94 14.15
N ASP A 181 -10.43 -0.37 15.27
CA ASP A 181 -11.50 0.63 15.25
C ASP A 181 -11.07 1.85 14.44
N VAL A 182 -9.84 2.31 14.66
CA VAL A 182 -9.22 3.41 13.93
C VAL A 182 -8.02 2.87 13.14
N ILE A 183 -8.01 3.11 11.83
CA ILE A 183 -6.82 2.87 10.99
C ILE A 183 -6.22 4.20 10.55
N LEU A 184 -4.92 4.37 10.82
CA LEU A 184 -4.11 5.44 10.24
C LEU A 184 -3.42 4.86 9.01
N PHE A 185 -3.89 5.22 7.82
CA PHE A 185 -3.28 4.79 6.56
C PHE A 185 -2.33 5.86 6.05
N SER A 186 -1.03 5.59 6.12
CA SER A 186 0.01 6.50 5.63
C SER A 186 0.33 6.23 4.18
N ILE A 187 -0.09 7.12 3.30
CA ILE A 187 0.23 7.14 1.87
C ILE A 187 1.40 8.11 1.70
N ALA A 188 2.52 7.58 1.19
CA ALA A 188 3.80 8.26 1.09
C ALA A 188 3.74 9.79 0.93
N PHE A 189 4.56 10.51 1.69
CA PHE A 189 4.66 11.96 1.57
C PHE A 189 5.49 12.33 0.33
N TRP A 190 4.82 12.84 -0.69
CA TRP A 190 5.48 13.41 -1.86
C TRP A 190 5.39 14.93 -1.86
N LYS A 191 6.40 15.57 -1.26
CA LYS A 191 6.74 16.97 -1.53
C LYS A 191 8.25 17.04 -1.72
N ASP A 192 8.70 16.86 -2.95
CA ASP A 192 9.96 17.47 -3.34
C ASP A 192 9.75 18.99 -3.36
N ALA A 193 10.67 19.77 -2.79
CA ALA A 193 10.71 21.23 -2.88
C ALA A 193 10.59 21.76 -4.33
N SER A 194 10.74 20.89 -5.34
CA SER A 194 10.53 21.17 -6.76
C SER A 194 9.06 21.22 -7.24
N GLY A 195 8.08 20.83 -6.42
CA GLY A 195 6.66 20.82 -6.82
C GLY A 195 6.29 19.80 -7.91
N LYS A 196 7.17 18.84 -8.22
CA LYS A 196 6.90 17.79 -9.20
C LYS A 196 5.77 16.87 -8.75
N SER A 197 4.89 16.51 -9.67
CA SER A 197 3.89 15.46 -9.49
C SER A 197 4.52 14.15 -8.99
N PRO A 198 3.79 13.32 -8.24
CA PRO A 198 4.31 12.04 -7.79
C PRO A 198 4.78 11.21 -8.99
N PRO A 199 5.84 10.40 -8.86
CA PRO A 199 6.43 9.63 -9.95
C PRO A 199 5.51 8.53 -10.52
N MET A 200 4.27 8.41 -10.02
CA MET A 200 3.32 7.32 -10.28
C MET A 200 3.88 5.94 -9.89
N THR A 201 4.91 5.93 -9.04
CA THR A 201 5.51 4.73 -8.45
C THR A 201 5.10 4.66 -6.98
N PHE A 202 4.11 3.83 -6.74
CA PHE A 202 3.40 3.61 -5.49
C PHE A 202 3.75 2.23 -4.88
N GLY A 203 5.00 1.77 -5.06
CA GLY A 203 5.51 0.53 -4.45
C GLY A 203 4.61 -0.68 -4.70
N ALA A 204 4.06 -1.25 -3.62
CA ALA A 204 3.20 -2.43 -3.63
C ALA A 204 1.90 -2.27 -4.44
N LEU A 205 1.46 -1.04 -4.74
CA LEU A 205 0.32 -0.78 -5.63
C LEU A 205 0.67 -0.89 -7.12
N ASN A 206 1.92 -0.66 -7.52
CA ASN A 206 2.37 -0.84 -8.91
C ASN A 206 2.81 -2.28 -9.20
N ARG A 207 2.16 -3.25 -8.56
CA ARG A 207 2.36 -4.68 -8.74
C ARG A 207 1.01 -5.34 -8.94
N ASP A 208 1.00 -6.53 -9.53
CA ASP A 208 -0.23 -7.30 -9.69
C ASP A 208 -0.87 -7.57 -8.31
N GLY A 209 -2.20 -7.46 -8.25
CA GLY A 209 -2.97 -7.53 -7.01
C GLY A 209 -2.87 -6.27 -6.13
N GLY A 210 -2.26 -5.18 -6.61
CA GLY A 210 -2.18 -3.91 -5.89
C GLY A 210 -3.57 -3.35 -5.52
N GLU A 211 -4.56 -3.56 -6.37
CA GLU A 211 -5.95 -3.16 -6.13
C GLU A 211 -6.55 -3.90 -4.93
N ARG A 212 -6.18 -5.18 -4.75
CA ARG A 212 -6.60 -5.97 -3.58
C ARG A 212 -5.91 -5.47 -2.32
N ARG A 213 -4.61 -5.15 -2.38
CA ARG A 213 -3.88 -4.59 -1.22
C ARG A 213 -4.47 -3.26 -0.77
N LEU A 214 -4.81 -2.37 -1.73
CA LEU A 214 -5.48 -1.11 -1.44
C LEU A 214 -6.84 -1.35 -0.78
N ASN A 215 -7.67 -2.22 -1.35
CA ASN A 215 -8.98 -2.54 -0.76
C ASN A 215 -8.82 -3.11 0.64
N VAL A 216 -7.89 -4.05 0.85
CA VAL A 216 -7.60 -4.61 2.18
C VAL A 216 -7.29 -3.49 3.15
N ALA A 217 -6.37 -2.58 2.83
CA ALA A 217 -5.98 -1.48 3.72
C ALA A 217 -7.15 -0.55 4.06
N VAL A 218 -7.95 -0.16 3.07
CA VAL A 218 -9.09 0.74 3.25
C VAL A 218 -10.19 0.10 4.09
N THR A 219 -10.38 -1.23 3.99
CA THR A 219 -11.38 -1.96 4.78
C THR A 219 -10.86 -2.49 6.12
N ARG A 220 -9.65 -2.11 6.57
CA ARG A 220 -9.15 -2.54 7.89
C ARG A 220 -9.77 -1.74 9.05
N ALA A 221 -10.36 -0.59 8.75
CA ALA A 221 -11.02 0.28 9.73
C ALA A 221 -12.44 -0.18 9.99
N ARG A 222 -12.77 -0.47 11.25
CA ARG A 222 -14.14 -0.76 11.67
C ARG A 222 -14.97 0.51 11.89
N GLN A 223 -14.36 1.58 12.38
CA GLN A 223 -15.07 2.80 12.78
C GLN A 223 -14.57 4.04 12.04
N GLU A 224 -13.26 4.22 11.92
CA GLU A 224 -12.66 5.43 11.37
C GLU A 224 -11.40 5.11 10.55
N LEU A 225 -11.32 5.68 9.35
CA LEU A 225 -10.13 5.62 8.50
C LEU A 225 -9.55 7.03 8.36
N ILE A 226 -8.33 7.21 8.85
CA ILE A 226 -7.58 8.46 8.75
C ILE A 226 -6.43 8.26 7.78
N VAL A 227 -6.39 9.02 6.70
CA VAL A 227 -5.43 8.86 5.61
C VAL A 227 -4.44 10.01 5.64
N PHE A 228 -3.16 9.71 5.84
CA PHE A 228 -2.10 10.69 5.66
C PHE A 228 -1.65 10.66 4.21
N SER A 229 -1.79 11.78 3.49
CA SER A 229 -1.36 11.87 2.09
C SER A 229 -0.61 13.16 1.80
N GLY A 230 0.56 13.03 1.16
CA GLY A 230 1.36 14.16 0.69
C GLY A 230 0.84 14.81 -0.61
N PHE A 231 -0.13 14.20 -1.29
CA PHE A 231 -0.65 14.66 -2.58
C PHE A 231 -2.17 14.50 -2.69
N THR A 232 -2.77 15.25 -3.61
CA THR A 232 -4.21 15.23 -3.92
C THR A 232 -4.51 14.36 -5.13
N ALA A 233 -5.79 13.99 -5.32
CA ALA A 233 -6.20 13.15 -6.43
C ALA A 233 -5.88 13.76 -7.80
N ASP A 234 -5.99 15.08 -7.96
CA ASP A 234 -5.66 15.80 -9.20
C ASP A 234 -4.17 15.71 -9.57
N GLN A 235 -3.29 15.54 -8.58
CA GLN A 235 -1.86 15.33 -8.81
C GLN A 235 -1.53 13.91 -9.30
N ILE A 236 -2.49 12.99 -9.28
CA ILE A 236 -2.34 11.62 -9.80
C ILE A 236 -2.73 11.59 -11.27
N ASP A 237 -1.72 11.40 -12.11
CA ASP A 237 -1.91 11.12 -13.54
C ASP A 237 -2.00 9.60 -13.77
N ALA A 238 -3.21 9.07 -13.57
CA ALA A 238 -3.47 7.65 -13.71
C ALA A 238 -3.28 7.14 -15.15
N SER A 239 -3.32 8.01 -16.16
CA SER A 239 -3.05 7.64 -17.56
C SER A 239 -1.61 7.13 -17.78
N ARG A 240 -0.69 7.49 -16.88
CA ARG A 240 0.71 7.06 -16.90
C ARG A 240 0.96 5.73 -16.18
N SER A 241 -0.10 5.08 -15.67
CA SER A 241 -0.01 3.79 -14.99
C SER A 241 -0.96 2.77 -15.58
N LYS A 242 -0.43 1.59 -15.89
CA LYS A 242 -1.22 0.42 -16.30
C LYS A 242 -1.91 -0.30 -15.13
N TYR A 243 -1.55 0.03 -13.88
CA TYR A 243 -2.03 -0.69 -12.71
C TYR A 243 -3.34 -0.11 -12.21
N VAL A 244 -4.38 -0.96 -12.16
CA VAL A 244 -5.73 -0.62 -11.69
C VAL A 244 -5.72 0.03 -10.30
N ALA A 245 -4.81 -0.41 -9.42
CA ALA A 245 -4.63 0.16 -8.09
C ALA A 245 -4.38 1.68 -8.09
N VAL A 246 -3.70 2.22 -9.11
CA VAL A 246 -3.43 3.66 -9.21
C VAL A 246 -4.68 4.44 -9.58
N HIS A 247 -5.52 3.87 -10.44
CA HIS A 247 -6.84 4.43 -10.77
C HIS A 247 -7.74 4.41 -9.53
N HIS A 248 -7.78 3.28 -8.81
CA HIS A 248 -8.53 3.17 -7.55
C HIS A 248 -8.04 4.15 -6.48
N LEU A 249 -6.73 4.32 -6.33
CA LEU A 249 -6.15 5.28 -5.39
C LEU A 249 -6.57 6.71 -5.72
N LYS A 250 -6.58 7.08 -7.02
CA LYS A 250 -7.07 8.39 -7.47
C LYS A 250 -8.54 8.58 -7.10
N THR A 251 -9.40 7.62 -7.45
CA THR A 251 -10.83 7.67 -7.12
C THR A 251 -11.07 7.73 -5.61
N PHE A 252 -10.30 6.99 -4.83
CA PHE A 252 -10.38 7.00 -3.37
C PHE A 252 -10.03 8.38 -2.78
N LEU A 253 -8.94 8.99 -3.23
CA LEU A 253 -8.53 10.32 -2.75
C LEU A 253 -9.39 11.47 -3.26
N ASP A 254 -10.17 11.27 -4.33
CA ASP A 254 -11.14 12.24 -4.85
C ASP A 254 -12.47 12.18 -4.08
N TYR A 255 -12.80 10.98 -3.58
CA TYR A 255 -14.00 10.75 -2.77
C TYR A 255 -13.86 11.23 -1.32
N ALA A 256 -12.68 11.05 -0.72
CA ALA A 256 -12.36 11.35 0.68
C ALA A 256 -11.97 12.82 0.91
#